data_AF-A0A7R9GYB3-F1
#
_entry.id   AF-A0A7R9GYB3-F1
#
_cell.length_a   1.000
_cell.length_b   1.000
_cell.length_c   1.000
_cell.angle_alpha   90.00
_cell.angle_beta   90.00
_cell.angle_gamma   90.00
#
_symmetry.space_group_name_H-M   'P 1'
#
loop_
_entity.id
_entity.type
_entity.pdbx_description
1 polymer ?
#
loop_
_entity_poly.entity_id
_entity_poly.type
_entity_poly.pdbx_seq_one_letter_code
_entity_poly.pdbx_strand_id
1 'polypeptide(L)'
;MSAKPTSCRLPAQHQRFTNLRQSCTLSSSPDPESRLDIPVLVHLAQHDTSALANYTTEAGGVSARTILWWLVFTGTAMNYVVRMSITIAIVAMVKGHNLPRKNNLSFSSECFNATERYRATNISYMSTNTTKVPTDDEKDKVDWDEYEQNMVLASPYWLYWLTQLFSGYATRHYGSKVVFGLSNYILCLLGLFVPFATFHSFHLLIFLMALQGAFGGFVWPSLHAVTAAWVPPNERSKFITSYSGNSLGSALTLPLCGQLIHWFGWPSVFYVTGVLGTLWYTAWVLFMFDSPEKHPRISSSERNYILEQIGKAKTNEKLSAPWLKIFTSVNVWLIIFVQWGTYWCLFTAITQTPTYLYTLHGWDIKMLRTNITEDRLNSLTIVSIEGRLLDKRDLSAIIDQFAQQESRRKIL
;
A
#
# COMPACT_ATOMS: atom_id res chain seq x y z
N MET A 1 21.78 63.40 25.88
CA MET A 1 20.68 64.26 25.41
C MET A 1 19.79 63.45 24.49
N SER A 2 18.51 63.40 24.84
CA SER A 2 17.45 62.54 24.28
C SER A 2 17.08 62.90 22.85
N ALA A 3 16.86 61.91 21.98
CA ALA A 3 16.12 62.07 20.73
C ALA A 3 15.36 60.78 20.36
N LYS A 4 14.10 60.99 19.95
CA LYS A 4 12.94 60.09 19.86
C LYS A 4 13.01 59.02 18.75
N PRO A 5 12.20 57.94 18.85
CA PRO A 5 12.01 56.97 17.77
C PRO A 5 10.99 57.44 16.72
N THR A 6 11.28 57.12 15.47
CA THR A 6 10.55 57.51 14.26
C THR A 6 9.35 56.61 14.01
N SER A 7 8.21 57.25 13.73
CA SER A 7 6.94 56.67 13.29
C SER A 7 7.02 56.19 11.83
N CYS A 8 6.52 54.99 11.53
CA CYS A 8 6.13 54.56 10.19
C CYS A 8 4.66 54.14 10.20
N ARG A 9 3.84 54.91 9.47
CA ARG A 9 2.42 54.65 9.20
C ARG A 9 2.26 53.50 8.19
N LEU A 10 1.46 52.50 8.55
CA LEU A 10 0.89 51.50 7.64
C LEU A 10 -0.52 51.96 7.19
N PRO A 11 -0.89 51.81 5.90
CA PRO A 11 -2.22 52.17 5.41
C PRO A 11 -3.29 51.08 5.66
N ALA A 12 -4.52 51.56 5.74
CA ALA A 12 -5.78 50.90 6.10
C ALA A 12 -6.10 49.57 5.38
N GLN A 13 -6.28 48.48 6.14
CA GLN A 13 -7.11 47.32 5.78
C GLN A 13 -7.90 46.74 6.98
N HIS A 14 -8.12 47.52 8.04
CA HIS A 14 -8.70 47.00 9.30
C HIS A 14 -10.21 47.21 9.47
N GLN A 15 -11.00 47.29 8.39
CA GLN A 15 -12.44 47.60 8.46
C GLN A 15 -13.38 46.65 7.70
N ARG A 16 -12.93 45.46 7.28
CA ARG A 16 -13.79 44.43 6.66
C ARG A 16 -13.98 43.12 7.45
N PHE A 17 -13.41 43.01 8.65
CA PHE A 17 -13.49 41.78 9.46
C PHE A 17 -14.48 41.82 10.64
N THR A 18 -15.27 42.88 10.77
CA THR A 18 -16.22 43.05 11.89
C THR A 18 -17.67 42.61 11.60
N ASN A 19 -18.01 42.24 10.36
CA ASN A 19 -19.38 41.85 9.97
C ASN A 19 -19.62 40.34 9.75
N LEU A 20 -18.68 39.47 10.11
CA LEU A 20 -18.86 38.00 10.05
C LEU A 20 -18.87 37.32 11.42
N ARG A 21 -18.92 38.11 12.51
CA ARG A 21 -18.86 37.60 13.89
C ARG A 21 -20.22 37.57 14.63
N GLN A 22 -21.33 37.75 13.92
CA GLN A 22 -22.68 37.82 14.51
C GLN A 22 -23.67 36.72 14.08
N SER A 23 -23.27 35.73 13.27
CA SER A 23 -24.18 34.64 12.85
C SER A 23 -23.87 33.27 13.45
N CYS A 24 -22.99 33.17 14.45
CA CYS A 24 -22.68 31.89 15.10
C CYS A 24 -22.53 32.07 16.60
N THR A 25 -23.64 32.19 17.33
CA THR A 25 -23.80 31.70 18.72
C THR A 25 -25.25 31.90 19.15
N LEU A 26 -26.05 30.81 19.17
CA LEU A 26 -27.02 30.46 20.22
C LEU A 26 -27.92 29.31 19.73
N SER A 27 -27.57 28.09 20.12
CA SER A 27 -28.51 27.12 20.70
C SER A 27 -27.72 25.89 21.16
N SER A 28 -27.82 25.60 22.45
CA SER A 28 -27.11 24.58 23.20
C SER A 28 -28.11 23.52 23.67
N SER A 29 -27.87 22.23 23.36
CA SER A 29 -28.29 21.03 24.12
C SER A 29 -27.91 19.76 23.33
N PRO A 30 -27.53 18.63 23.99
CA PRO A 30 -26.83 17.52 23.35
C PRO A 30 -27.78 16.38 22.94
N ASP A 31 -27.75 15.98 21.67
CA ASP A 31 -28.34 14.72 21.21
C ASP A 31 -27.25 13.71 20.82
N PRO A 32 -27.29 12.47 21.33
CA PRO A 32 -26.29 11.43 21.06
C PRO A 32 -26.82 10.46 19.98
N GLU A 33 -26.70 10.78 18.69
CA GLU A 33 -26.78 9.77 17.63
C GLU A 33 -26.40 10.38 16.27
N SER A 34 -25.14 10.26 15.90
CA SER A 34 -24.70 10.35 14.50
C SER A 34 -23.73 9.20 14.22
N ARG A 35 -24.27 7.98 14.33
CA ARG A 35 -23.69 6.83 13.63
C ARG A 35 -23.76 7.15 12.14
N LEU A 36 -22.59 7.34 11.53
CA LEU A 36 -22.46 7.37 10.09
C LEU A 36 -22.76 5.95 9.60
N ASP A 37 -24.00 5.73 9.17
CA ASP A 37 -24.51 4.41 8.86
C ASP A 37 -23.78 3.78 7.65
N ILE A 38 -22.98 2.75 7.96
CA ILE A 38 -22.31 1.82 7.01
C ILE A 38 -23.22 1.36 5.85
N PRO A 39 -24.55 1.15 6.03
CA PRO A 39 -25.47 0.87 4.93
C PRO A 39 -25.48 1.91 3.80
N VAL A 40 -25.27 3.20 4.09
CA VAL A 40 -25.29 4.26 3.07
C VAL A 40 -24.07 4.19 2.16
N LEU A 41 -22.90 3.83 2.70
CA LEU A 41 -21.69 3.59 1.91
C LEU A 41 -21.82 2.34 1.02
N VAL A 42 -22.51 1.30 1.48
CA VAL A 42 -22.82 0.10 0.68
C VAL A 42 -23.85 0.40 -0.41
N HIS A 43 -24.87 1.21 -0.12
CA HIS A 43 -25.89 1.60 -1.10
C HIS A 43 -25.33 2.55 -2.17
N LEU A 44 -24.40 3.44 -1.80
CA LEU A 44 -23.65 4.26 -2.75
C LEU A 44 -22.71 3.40 -3.60
N ALA A 45 -22.03 2.40 -3.01
CA ALA A 45 -21.20 1.46 -3.75
C ALA A 45 -22.02 0.60 -4.75
N GLN A 46 -23.23 0.19 -4.39
CA GLN A 46 -24.13 -0.55 -5.30
C GLN A 46 -24.66 0.33 -6.44
N HIS A 47 -25.02 1.58 -6.16
CA HIS A 47 -25.47 2.52 -7.19
C HIS A 47 -24.31 3.02 -8.10
N ASP A 48 -23.05 2.87 -7.68
CA ASP A 48 -21.84 3.17 -8.45
C ASP A 48 -21.35 2.00 -9.34
N THR A 49 -21.76 0.75 -9.08
CA THR A 49 -21.46 -0.39 -9.97
C THR A 49 -22.22 -0.33 -11.30
N SER A 50 -23.42 0.25 -11.31
CA SER A 50 -24.18 0.50 -12.54
C SER A 50 -23.58 1.66 -13.37
N ALA A 51 -22.90 2.63 -12.73
CA ALA A 51 -22.16 3.69 -13.43
C ALA A 51 -20.84 3.19 -14.05
N LEU A 52 -20.27 2.11 -13.53
CA LEU A 52 -19.15 1.36 -14.14
C LEU A 52 -19.56 0.62 -15.43
N ALA A 53 -20.86 0.34 -15.61
CA ALA A 53 -21.39 -0.23 -16.85
C ALA A 53 -21.44 0.79 -18.01
N ASN A 54 -21.37 2.10 -17.72
CA ASN A 54 -21.42 3.15 -18.74
C ASN A 54 -20.06 3.45 -19.41
N TYR A 55 -19.04 2.61 -19.19
CA TYR A 55 -17.80 2.61 -20.00
C TYR A 55 -17.92 1.79 -21.30
N THR A 56 -19.14 1.56 -21.77
CA THR A 56 -19.42 1.11 -23.14
C THR A 56 -19.38 2.30 -24.09
N THR A 57 -18.20 2.67 -24.58
CA THR A 57 -18.13 3.46 -25.81
C THR A 57 -18.61 2.58 -26.97
N GLU A 58 -19.76 2.96 -27.53
CA GLU A 58 -20.25 2.71 -28.90
C GLU A 58 -19.59 1.55 -29.68
N ALA A 59 -19.77 0.32 -29.20
CA ALA A 59 -19.79 -0.95 -29.97
C ALA A 59 -19.63 -2.13 -29.01
N GLY A 60 -20.66 -2.45 -28.22
CA GLY A 60 -20.97 -3.80 -27.70
C GLY A 60 -19.87 -4.70 -27.07
N GLY A 61 -18.66 -4.20 -26.78
CA GLY A 61 -17.52 -5.01 -26.35
C GLY A 61 -16.72 -4.33 -25.23
N VAL A 62 -16.12 -5.14 -24.36
CA VAL A 62 -15.26 -4.66 -23.27
C VAL A 62 -13.96 -4.09 -23.87
N SER A 63 -13.65 -2.83 -23.57
CA SER A 63 -12.39 -2.18 -23.98
C SER A 63 -11.17 -2.94 -23.44
N ALA A 64 -10.11 -3.04 -24.27
CA ALA A 64 -8.88 -3.73 -23.88
C ALA A 64 -8.21 -3.07 -22.67
N ARG A 65 -8.36 -1.74 -22.53
CA ARG A 65 -7.86 -0.98 -21.37
C ARG A 65 -8.59 -1.31 -20.08
N THR A 66 -9.88 -1.61 -20.14
CA THR A 66 -10.65 -2.05 -18.96
C THR A 66 -10.18 -3.41 -18.47
N ILE A 67 -9.90 -4.34 -19.39
CA ILE A 67 -9.32 -5.64 -19.05
C ILE A 67 -7.93 -5.45 -18.42
N LEU A 68 -7.10 -4.58 -18.99
CA LEU A 68 -5.79 -4.25 -18.43
C LEU A 68 -5.89 -3.65 -17.02
N TRP A 69 -6.86 -2.77 -16.78
CA TRP A 69 -7.10 -2.18 -15.46
C TRP A 69 -7.42 -3.25 -14.42
N TRP A 70 -8.31 -4.21 -14.73
CA TRP A 70 -8.62 -5.32 -13.84
C TRP A 70 -7.45 -6.28 -13.62
N LEU A 71 -6.64 -6.53 -14.65
CA LEU A 71 -5.43 -7.35 -14.52
C LEU A 71 -4.40 -6.71 -13.59
N VAL A 72 -4.19 -5.40 -13.72
CA VAL A 72 -3.30 -4.64 -12.83
C VAL A 72 -3.87 -4.60 -11.41
N PHE A 73 -5.16 -4.35 -11.25
CA PHE A 73 -5.81 -4.31 -9.94
C PHE A 73 -5.71 -5.64 -9.20
N THR A 74 -6.06 -6.73 -9.87
CA THR A 74 -5.94 -8.09 -9.30
C THR A 74 -4.47 -8.49 -9.07
N GLY A 75 -3.55 -8.07 -9.94
CA GLY A 75 -2.12 -8.35 -9.80
C GLY A 75 -1.48 -7.63 -8.61
N THR A 76 -1.81 -6.35 -8.41
CA THR A 76 -1.33 -5.59 -7.25
C THR A 76 -1.92 -6.10 -5.95
N ALA A 77 -3.19 -6.54 -5.95
CA ALA A 77 -3.81 -7.21 -4.81
C ALA A 77 -3.07 -8.51 -4.48
N MET A 78 -2.84 -9.37 -5.47
CA MET A 78 -2.17 -10.65 -5.30
C MET A 78 -0.73 -10.50 -4.79
N ASN A 79 0.01 -9.55 -5.36
CA ASN A 79 1.36 -9.22 -4.92
C ASN A 79 1.41 -8.87 -3.42
N TYR A 80 0.45 -8.09 -2.95
CA TYR A 80 0.34 -7.72 -1.54
C TYR A 80 -0.07 -8.88 -0.64
N VAL A 81 -0.96 -9.75 -1.11
CA VAL A 81 -1.33 -10.97 -0.37
C VAL A 81 -0.09 -11.83 -0.11
N VAL A 82 0.70 -12.13 -1.15
CA VAL A 82 1.93 -12.93 -1.01
C VAL A 82 2.93 -12.25 -0.07
N ARG A 83 3.09 -10.93 -0.18
CA ARG A 83 4.02 -10.16 0.66
C ARG A 83 3.62 -10.15 2.14
N MET A 84 2.34 -9.99 2.44
CA MET A 84 1.83 -9.94 3.82
C MET A 84 1.67 -11.32 4.46
N SER A 85 1.64 -12.39 3.65
CA SER A 85 1.45 -13.76 4.11
C SER A 85 2.48 -14.19 5.17
N ILE A 86 3.75 -13.84 5.00
CA ILE A 86 4.81 -14.20 5.96
C ILE A 86 4.63 -13.49 7.31
N THR A 87 4.26 -12.21 7.30
CA THR A 87 4.03 -11.41 8.52
C THR A 87 2.91 -11.97 9.37
N ILE A 88 1.89 -12.57 8.75
CA ILE A 88 0.79 -13.21 9.47
C ILE A 88 1.15 -14.64 9.86
N ALA A 89 1.77 -15.40 8.94
CA ALA A 89 2.07 -16.79 9.18
C ALA A 89 3.15 -17.00 10.26
N ILE A 90 4.10 -16.06 10.44
CA ILE A 90 5.16 -16.18 11.45
C ILE A 90 4.61 -16.35 12.88
N VAL A 91 3.47 -15.71 13.17
CA VAL A 91 2.79 -15.81 14.48
C VAL A 91 2.28 -17.24 14.74
N ALA A 92 1.99 -18.00 13.68
CA ALA A 92 1.57 -19.39 13.76
C ALA A 92 2.72 -20.40 13.57
N MET A 93 3.82 -19.99 12.93
CA MET A 93 5.03 -20.80 12.71
C MET A 93 5.83 -20.99 13.98
N VAL A 94 5.91 -19.97 14.84
CA VAL A 94 6.81 -20.00 16.00
C VAL A 94 6.12 -20.64 17.20
N LYS A 95 6.85 -21.47 17.93
CA LYS A 95 6.38 -21.96 19.23
C LYS A 95 6.11 -20.76 20.11
N GLY A 96 4.94 -20.73 20.75
CA GLY A 96 4.68 -19.71 21.76
C GLY A 96 5.71 -19.89 22.87
N HIS A 97 6.78 -19.09 22.83
CA HIS A 97 7.58 -18.86 24.02
C HIS A 97 6.57 -18.33 25.01
N ASN A 98 6.26 -19.14 26.02
CA ASN A 98 5.57 -18.63 27.18
C ASN A 98 6.50 -17.53 27.71
N LEU A 99 6.31 -16.29 27.25
CA LEU A 99 6.50 -15.14 28.11
C LEU A 99 5.86 -15.62 29.40
N PRO A 100 6.63 -15.74 30.50
CA PRO A 100 6.03 -16.14 31.75
C PRO A 100 4.83 -15.23 31.86
N ARG A 101 3.63 -15.82 31.90
CA ARG A 101 2.42 -15.07 32.18
C ARG A 101 2.68 -14.55 33.58
N LYS A 102 3.38 -13.41 33.68
CA LYS A 102 3.52 -12.62 34.87
C LYS A 102 2.09 -12.21 35.08
N ASN A 103 1.36 -13.02 35.86
CA ASN A 103 0.09 -12.68 36.49
C ASN A 103 0.31 -11.55 37.52
N ASN A 104 1.23 -10.63 37.23
CA ASN A 104 1.68 -9.44 37.93
C ASN A 104 2.75 -8.76 37.02
N LEU A 105 2.36 -8.29 35.84
CA LEU A 105 3.13 -7.25 35.14
C LEU A 105 2.66 -5.93 35.73
N SER A 106 3.28 -5.53 36.84
CA SER A 106 3.44 -4.12 37.14
C SER A 106 4.26 -3.53 35.98
N PHE A 107 3.58 -2.85 35.06
CA PHE A 107 4.25 -1.99 34.11
C PHE A 107 4.84 -0.84 34.93
N SER A 108 6.11 -0.96 35.36
CA SER A 108 6.83 0.23 35.81
C SER A 108 7.17 1.01 34.55
N SER A 109 6.25 1.87 34.12
CA SER A 109 6.68 3.03 33.34
C SER A 109 7.60 3.83 34.24
N GLU A 110 8.72 4.31 33.71
CA GLU A 110 9.59 5.25 34.43
C GLU A 110 8.88 6.58 34.75
N CYS A 111 7.60 6.73 34.38
CA CYS A 111 6.75 7.88 34.66
C CYS A 111 5.79 7.71 35.85
N PHE A 112 5.76 6.58 36.57
CA PHE A 112 4.88 6.41 37.73
C PHE A 112 5.67 6.28 39.04
N ASN A 113 6.19 7.41 39.52
CA ASN A 113 6.82 7.50 40.84
C ASN A 113 6.18 8.64 41.64
N ALA A 114 5.03 8.38 42.27
CA ALA A 114 4.63 9.04 43.52
C ALA A 114 3.38 8.35 44.09
N THR A 115 3.54 7.77 45.30
CA THR A 115 2.47 7.51 46.27
C THR A 115 1.29 6.65 45.84
N GLU A 116 1.40 5.33 46.02
CA GLU A 116 0.63 4.64 47.06
C GLU A 116 1.11 3.20 47.25
N ARG A 117 1.65 2.96 48.45
CA ARG A 117 2.16 1.69 48.93
C ARG A 117 1.12 1.14 49.90
N TYR A 118 0.07 0.44 49.46
CA TYR A 118 -0.77 -0.33 50.38
C TYR A 118 -1.55 -1.47 49.69
N ARG A 119 -1.48 -2.65 50.33
CA ARG A 119 -2.26 -3.90 50.13
C ARG A 119 -1.83 -4.83 48.99
N ALA A 120 -0.69 -5.48 49.20
CA ALA A 120 -0.51 -6.85 48.76
C ALA A 120 -1.39 -7.77 49.62
N THR A 121 -2.39 -8.42 49.03
CA THR A 121 -3.10 -9.55 49.65
C THR A 121 -2.69 -10.83 48.94
N ASN A 122 -2.10 -11.73 49.71
CA ASN A 122 -1.68 -13.06 49.34
C ASN A 122 -2.82 -13.85 48.67
N ILE A 123 -2.61 -14.29 47.43
CA ILE A 123 -3.35 -15.42 46.90
C ILE A 123 -2.33 -16.47 46.46
N SER A 124 -2.19 -17.49 47.29
CA SER A 124 -1.45 -18.71 46.99
C SER A 124 -2.26 -19.54 45.99
N TYR A 125 -1.76 -19.67 44.76
CA TYR A 125 -2.22 -20.72 43.84
C TYR A 125 -1.15 -21.79 43.70
N MET A 126 -1.56 -23.01 44.05
CA MET A 126 -0.81 -24.25 43.99
C MET A 126 -0.36 -24.52 42.54
N SER A 127 0.94 -24.61 42.32
CA SER A 127 1.53 -25.06 41.05
C SER A 127 1.16 -26.52 40.82
N THR A 128 0.34 -26.79 39.81
CA THR A 128 0.25 -28.15 39.24
C THR A 128 1.27 -28.25 38.12
N ASN A 129 2.40 -28.89 38.42
CA ASN A 129 3.33 -29.39 37.42
C ASN A 129 2.59 -30.40 36.52
N THR A 130 1.97 -29.91 35.45
CA THR A 130 1.55 -30.75 34.34
C THR A 130 2.70 -30.78 33.35
N THR A 131 3.46 -31.87 33.37
CA THR A 131 4.26 -32.30 32.22
C THR A 131 3.30 -32.46 31.05
N LYS A 132 3.18 -31.42 30.21
CA LYS A 132 2.34 -31.47 29.02
C LYS A 132 3.00 -32.41 28.02
N VAL A 133 2.33 -33.54 27.77
CA VAL A 133 2.53 -34.36 26.59
C VAL A 133 2.36 -33.44 25.36
N PRO A 134 3.27 -33.45 24.37
CA PRO A 134 3.15 -32.58 23.20
C PRO A 134 1.84 -32.90 22.48
N THR A 135 0.94 -31.93 22.39
CA THR A 135 -0.21 -31.99 21.49
C THR A 135 0.30 -31.99 20.04
N ASP A 136 -0.33 -32.74 19.13
CA ASP A 136 0.08 -32.82 17.71
C ASP A 136 0.22 -31.44 17.03
N ASP A 137 -0.42 -30.39 17.56
CA ASP A 137 -0.30 -28.97 17.15
C ASP A 137 1.09 -28.32 17.37
N GLU A 138 2.02 -28.97 18.09
CA GLU A 138 3.37 -28.45 18.35
C GLU A 138 4.46 -29.00 17.43
N LYS A 139 4.19 -30.06 16.66
CA LYS A 139 5.21 -30.69 15.79
C LYS A 139 5.60 -29.82 14.59
N ASP A 140 4.66 -29.01 14.09
CA ASP A 140 4.86 -28.19 12.90
C ASP A 140 5.39 -26.77 13.22
N LYS A 141 5.71 -26.48 14.47
CA LYS A 141 6.20 -25.16 14.91
C LYS A 141 7.70 -25.14 15.12
N VAL A 142 8.34 -24.08 14.66
CA VAL A 142 9.77 -23.86 14.80
C VAL A 142 10.07 -23.08 16.07
N ASP A 143 11.18 -23.42 16.73
CA ASP A 143 11.66 -22.69 17.89
C ASP A 143 12.59 -21.56 17.41
N TRP A 144 12.04 -20.34 17.30
CA TRP A 144 12.78 -19.14 16.85
C TRP A 144 12.74 -18.05 17.91
N ASP A 145 13.90 -17.44 18.15
CA ASP A 145 13.99 -16.25 19.00
C ASP A 145 13.41 -15.01 18.30
N GLU A 146 13.11 -13.97 19.07
CA GLU A 146 12.58 -12.70 18.58
C GLU A 146 13.53 -12.07 17.53
N TYR A 147 14.84 -12.22 17.71
CA TYR A 147 15.83 -11.76 16.73
C TYR A 147 15.69 -12.50 15.39
N GLU A 148 15.54 -13.82 15.41
CA GLU A 148 15.41 -14.64 14.21
C GLU A 148 14.12 -14.32 13.46
N GLN A 149 13.01 -14.13 14.19
CA GLN A 149 11.74 -13.72 13.62
C GLN A 149 11.84 -12.37 12.90
N ASN A 150 12.44 -11.39 13.57
CA ASN A 150 12.66 -10.06 13.00
C ASN A 150 13.58 -10.11 11.78
N MET A 151 14.59 -10.98 11.78
CA MET A 151 15.47 -11.16 10.63
C MET A 151 14.75 -11.76 9.42
N VAL A 152 13.87 -12.75 9.64
CA VAL A 152 12.99 -13.29 8.58
C VAL A 152 12.10 -12.20 8.00
N LEU A 153 11.46 -11.39 8.85
CA LEU A 153 10.60 -10.29 8.41
C LEU A 153 11.35 -9.16 7.70
N ALA A 154 12.60 -8.89 8.07
CA ALA A 154 13.43 -7.85 7.48
C ALA A 154 14.09 -8.27 6.16
N SER A 155 14.44 -9.55 6.00
CA SER A 155 15.22 -10.05 4.87
C SER A 155 14.65 -9.75 3.46
N PRO A 156 13.32 -9.74 3.21
CA PRO A 156 12.78 -9.32 1.91
C PRO A 156 13.10 -7.88 1.54
N TYR A 157 13.37 -7.01 2.52
CA TYR A 157 13.61 -5.59 2.27
C TYR A 157 15.05 -5.28 1.85
N TRP A 158 16.00 -6.19 2.10
CA TRP A 158 17.42 -5.94 1.86
C TRP A 158 17.76 -5.68 0.40
N LEU A 159 17.20 -6.50 -0.51
CA LEU A 159 17.44 -6.39 -1.95
C LEU A 159 16.34 -5.62 -2.70
N TYR A 160 15.23 -5.31 -2.03
CA TYR A 160 14.05 -4.72 -2.65
C TYR A 160 14.28 -3.30 -3.19
N TRP A 161 15.01 -2.44 -2.46
CA TRP A 161 15.30 -1.08 -2.91
C TRP A 161 16.33 -1.06 -4.06
N LEU A 162 17.31 -1.97 -4.01
CA LEU A 162 18.36 -2.08 -5.02
C LEU A 162 17.77 -2.52 -6.37
N THR A 163 16.89 -3.52 -6.35
CA THR A 163 16.26 -4.07 -7.55
C THR A 163 15.28 -3.11 -8.23
N GLN A 164 14.68 -2.16 -7.49
CA GLN A 164 13.87 -1.09 -8.10
C GLN A 164 14.67 -0.25 -9.10
N LEU A 165 15.95 0.03 -8.82
CA LEU A 165 16.82 0.78 -9.73
C LEU A 165 17.06 0.01 -11.04
N PHE A 166 17.27 -1.31 -10.93
CA PHE A 166 17.50 -2.18 -12.09
C PHE A 166 16.23 -2.46 -12.91
N SER A 167 15.05 -2.36 -12.29
CA SER A 167 13.78 -2.64 -12.96
C SER A 167 13.50 -1.74 -14.16
N GLY A 168 13.84 -0.46 -14.08
CA GLY A 168 13.67 0.47 -15.20
C GLY A 168 14.52 0.09 -16.41
N TYR A 169 15.76 -0.32 -16.17
CA TYR A 169 16.66 -0.83 -17.23
C TYR A 169 16.12 -2.13 -17.83
N ALA A 170 15.74 -3.10 -16.99
CA ALA A 170 15.19 -4.38 -17.42
C ALA A 170 13.93 -4.19 -18.29
N THR A 171 13.04 -3.28 -17.89
CA THR A 171 11.79 -3.03 -18.62
C THR A 171 12.03 -2.43 -20.00
N ARG A 172 13.07 -1.60 -20.16
CA ARG A 172 13.43 -1.02 -21.47
C ARG A 172 13.97 -2.07 -22.45
N HIS A 173 14.68 -3.08 -21.96
CA HIS A 173 15.31 -4.10 -22.80
C HIS A 173 14.43 -5.34 -23.03
N TYR A 174 13.76 -5.83 -21.98
CA TYR A 174 12.99 -7.08 -22.01
C TYR A 174 11.47 -6.87 -22.18
N GLY A 175 10.99 -5.64 -22.12
CA GLY A 175 9.56 -5.31 -22.20
C GLY A 175 8.86 -5.34 -20.85
N SER A 176 7.78 -4.56 -20.72
CA SER A 176 7.05 -4.41 -19.45
C SER A 176 6.18 -5.61 -19.12
N LYS A 177 5.70 -6.36 -20.13
CA LYS A 177 4.96 -7.63 -19.95
C LYS A 177 5.76 -8.64 -19.18
N VAL A 178 6.97 -8.89 -19.66
CA VAL A 178 7.83 -9.96 -19.18
C VAL A 178 8.32 -9.60 -17.79
N VAL A 179 8.83 -8.39 -17.59
CA VAL A 179 9.38 -7.97 -16.29
C VAL A 179 8.30 -7.98 -15.20
N PHE A 180 7.12 -7.38 -15.43
CA PHE A 180 6.05 -7.34 -14.43
C PHE A 180 5.44 -8.73 -14.15
N GLY A 181 5.18 -9.50 -15.20
CA GLY A 181 4.58 -10.83 -15.07
C GLY A 181 5.54 -11.82 -14.42
N LEU A 182 6.76 -11.93 -14.94
CA LEU A 182 7.75 -12.90 -14.50
C LEU A 182 8.22 -12.63 -13.07
N SER A 183 8.37 -11.35 -12.67
CA SER A 183 8.69 -11.00 -11.29
C SER A 183 7.62 -11.47 -10.31
N ASN A 184 6.34 -11.26 -10.61
CA ASN A 184 5.23 -11.77 -9.80
C ASN A 184 5.15 -13.30 -9.80
N TYR A 185 5.40 -13.96 -10.93
CA TYR A 185 5.43 -15.41 -10.99
C TYR A 185 6.53 -16.01 -10.11
N ILE A 186 7.77 -15.51 -10.25
CA ILE A 186 8.90 -15.96 -9.44
C ILE A 186 8.65 -15.69 -7.95
N LEU A 187 8.07 -14.53 -7.61
CA LEU A 187 7.65 -14.22 -6.23
C LEU A 187 6.73 -15.31 -5.66
N CYS A 188 5.70 -15.72 -6.42
CA CYS A 188 4.75 -16.74 -5.98
C CYS A 188 5.39 -18.14 -5.93
N LEU A 189 6.25 -18.46 -6.89
CA LEU A 189 6.99 -19.72 -6.94
C LEU A 189 7.93 -19.87 -5.75
N LEU A 190 8.68 -18.82 -5.40
CA LEU A 190 9.53 -18.80 -4.20
C LEU A 190 8.69 -18.94 -2.93
N GLY A 191 7.51 -18.34 -2.90
CA GLY A 191 6.52 -18.51 -1.83
C GLY A 191 6.17 -19.97 -1.56
N LEU A 192 6.00 -20.80 -2.60
CA LEU A 192 5.70 -22.24 -2.46
C LEU A 192 6.82 -23.02 -1.75
N PHE A 193 8.07 -22.57 -1.88
CA PHE A 193 9.23 -23.19 -1.23
C PHE A 193 9.45 -22.72 0.21
N VAL A 194 8.71 -21.70 0.68
CA VAL A 194 8.88 -21.17 2.04
C VAL A 194 8.65 -22.23 3.12
N PRO A 195 7.54 -23.01 3.12
CA PRO A 195 7.36 -24.05 4.13
C PRO A 195 8.47 -25.10 4.11
N PHE A 196 8.89 -25.51 2.92
CA PHE A 196 10.00 -26.46 2.77
C PHE A 196 11.29 -25.91 3.41
N ALA A 197 11.65 -24.66 3.14
CA ALA A 197 12.85 -24.05 3.71
C ALA A 197 12.78 -23.90 5.22
N THR A 198 11.61 -23.54 5.76
CA THR A 198 11.37 -23.43 7.21
C THR A 198 11.70 -24.72 7.95
N PHE A 199 11.38 -25.90 7.37
CA PHE A 199 11.67 -27.19 8.00
C PHE A 199 13.11 -27.68 7.83
N HIS A 200 13.84 -27.23 6.81
CA HIS A 200 15.18 -27.73 6.50
C HIS A 200 16.30 -26.86 7.05
N SER A 201 16.22 -25.54 6.87
CA SER A 201 17.29 -24.63 7.28
C SER A 201 16.82 -23.18 7.37
N PHE A 202 17.12 -22.55 8.50
CA PHE A 202 16.88 -21.13 8.72
C PHE A 202 17.62 -20.23 7.70
N HIS A 203 18.85 -20.58 7.34
CA HIS A 203 19.64 -19.82 6.35
C HIS A 203 19.02 -19.89 4.95
N LEU A 204 18.47 -21.05 4.59
CA LEU A 204 17.75 -21.23 3.33
C LEU A 204 16.48 -20.36 3.29
N LEU A 205 15.76 -20.28 4.40
CA LEU A 205 14.58 -19.40 4.52
C LEU A 205 14.96 -17.93 4.29
N ILE A 206 15.99 -17.43 4.96
CA ILE A 206 16.48 -16.05 4.79
C ILE A 206 16.89 -15.80 3.33
N PHE A 207 17.60 -16.75 2.71
CA PHE A 207 18.00 -16.63 1.31
C PHE A 207 16.78 -16.54 0.37
N LEU A 208 15.79 -17.43 0.54
CA LEU A 208 14.56 -17.38 -0.25
C LEU A 208 13.78 -16.08 -0.03
N MET A 209 13.72 -15.58 1.19
CA MET A 209 13.04 -14.33 1.52
C MET A 209 13.73 -13.11 0.89
N ALA A 210 15.06 -13.06 0.95
CA ALA A 210 15.85 -12.02 0.28
C ALA A 210 15.64 -12.07 -1.24
N LEU A 211 15.60 -13.27 -1.82
CA LEU A 211 15.35 -13.47 -3.25
C LEU A 211 13.93 -13.06 -3.65
N GLN A 212 12.94 -13.41 -2.83
CA GLN A 212 11.55 -13.00 -2.99
C GLN A 212 11.45 -11.47 -2.98
N GLY A 213 12.15 -10.81 -2.05
CA GLY A 213 12.31 -9.36 -2.01
C GLY A 213 12.94 -8.76 -3.27
N ALA A 214 14.00 -9.39 -3.78
CA ALA A 214 14.68 -8.96 -5.00
C ALA A 214 13.74 -8.96 -6.21
N PHE A 215 12.96 -10.03 -6.41
CA PHE A 215 11.99 -10.08 -7.50
C PHE A 215 10.80 -9.13 -7.26
N GLY A 216 10.35 -8.97 -6.01
CA GLY A 216 9.32 -8.01 -5.64
C GLY A 216 9.65 -6.56 -6.01
N GLY A 217 10.93 -6.17 -5.98
CA GLY A 217 11.36 -4.82 -6.35
C GLY A 217 11.16 -4.46 -7.82
N PHE A 218 10.99 -5.46 -8.72
CA PHE A 218 10.72 -5.21 -10.12
C PHE A 218 9.30 -4.75 -10.41
N VAL A 219 8.35 -5.04 -9.52
CA VAL A 219 6.91 -4.93 -9.77
C VAL A 219 6.45 -3.48 -9.96
N TRP A 220 6.82 -2.56 -9.06
CA TRP A 220 6.31 -1.18 -9.13
C TRP A 220 6.86 -0.37 -10.33
N PRO A 221 8.18 -0.36 -10.61
CA PRO A 221 8.69 0.40 -11.75
C PRO A 221 8.20 -0.17 -13.09
N SER A 222 8.11 -1.51 -13.21
CA SER A 222 7.58 -2.14 -14.42
C SER A 222 6.08 -1.84 -14.60
N LEU A 223 5.32 -1.73 -13.52
CA LEU A 223 3.91 -1.33 -13.57
C LEU A 223 3.73 0.08 -14.12
N HIS A 224 4.56 1.04 -13.68
CA HIS A 224 4.58 2.38 -14.27
C HIS A 224 4.94 2.38 -15.76
N ALA A 225 5.81 1.47 -16.19
CA ALA A 225 6.13 1.31 -17.61
C ALA A 225 4.98 0.70 -18.43
N VAL A 226 4.22 -0.26 -17.87
CA VAL A 226 2.97 -0.76 -18.49
C VAL A 226 2.00 0.40 -18.68
N THR A 227 1.75 1.18 -17.63
CA THR A 227 0.87 2.36 -17.68
C THR A 227 1.34 3.37 -18.72
N ALA A 228 2.66 3.61 -18.83
CA ALA A 228 3.21 4.55 -19.81
C ALA A 228 3.07 4.07 -21.27
N ALA A 229 3.02 2.75 -21.50
CA ALA A 229 2.88 2.17 -22.84
C ALA A 229 1.42 2.05 -23.31
N TRP A 230 0.48 1.91 -22.37
CA TRP A 230 -0.93 1.60 -22.68
C TRP A 230 -1.90 2.76 -22.45
N VAL A 231 -1.54 3.73 -21.61
CA VAL A 231 -2.48 4.75 -21.12
C VAL A 231 -2.10 6.14 -21.63
N PRO A 232 -3.00 6.83 -22.35
CA PRO A 232 -2.82 8.22 -22.74
C PRO A 232 -2.56 9.14 -21.53
N PRO A 233 -1.80 10.24 -21.68
CA PRO A 233 -1.47 11.14 -20.58
C PRO A 233 -2.69 11.68 -19.81
N ASN A 234 -3.77 12.02 -20.51
CA ASN A 234 -4.97 12.60 -19.91
C ASN A 234 -5.75 11.61 -19.02
N GLU A 235 -5.69 10.32 -19.35
CA GLU A 235 -6.41 9.26 -18.62
C GLU A 235 -5.53 8.55 -17.57
N ARG A 236 -4.26 8.97 -17.43
CA ARG A 236 -3.27 8.27 -16.61
C ARG A 236 -3.63 8.25 -15.13
N SER A 237 -4.12 9.36 -14.59
CA SER A 237 -4.53 9.45 -13.18
C SER A 237 -5.66 8.47 -12.85
N LYS A 238 -6.60 8.29 -13.79
CA LYS A 238 -7.66 7.30 -13.66
C LYS A 238 -7.12 5.88 -13.69
N PHE A 239 -6.20 5.55 -14.60
CA PHE A 239 -5.64 4.21 -14.64
C PHE A 239 -4.85 3.86 -13.37
N ILE A 240 -4.13 4.83 -12.78
CA ILE A 240 -3.36 4.62 -11.54
C ILE A 240 -4.26 4.19 -10.37
N THR A 241 -5.57 4.46 -10.40
CA THR A 241 -6.51 3.89 -9.41
C THR A 241 -6.48 2.36 -9.35
N SER A 242 -6.11 1.68 -10.44
CA SER A 242 -5.92 0.22 -10.43
C SER A 242 -4.85 -0.22 -9.41
N TYR A 243 -3.93 0.65 -9.03
CA TYR A 243 -2.86 0.32 -8.09
C TYR A 243 -3.38 0.14 -6.65
N SER A 244 -4.59 0.65 -6.37
CA SER A 244 -5.29 0.48 -5.10
C SER A 244 -5.68 -0.97 -4.79
N GLY A 245 -5.49 -1.89 -5.74
CA GLY A 245 -5.59 -3.33 -5.49
C GLY A 245 -4.73 -3.78 -4.32
N ASN A 246 -3.61 -3.10 -4.05
CA ASN A 246 -2.76 -3.36 -2.87
C ASN A 246 -3.52 -3.25 -1.53
N SER A 247 -4.42 -2.28 -1.39
CA SER A 247 -5.24 -2.06 -0.20
C SER A 247 -6.25 -3.18 -0.04
N LEU A 248 -6.88 -3.61 -1.14
CA LEU A 248 -7.78 -4.77 -1.14
C LEU A 248 -7.03 -6.05 -0.75
N GLY A 249 -5.86 -6.29 -1.34
CA GLY A 249 -5.01 -7.44 -1.00
C GLY A 249 -4.65 -7.46 0.49
N SER A 250 -4.21 -6.32 1.03
CA SER A 250 -3.88 -6.17 2.46
C SER A 250 -5.09 -6.46 3.36
N ALA A 251 -6.27 -5.93 3.04
CA ALA A 251 -7.49 -6.14 3.80
C ALA A 251 -7.95 -7.62 3.78
N LEU A 252 -7.79 -8.30 2.65
CA LEU A 252 -8.15 -9.71 2.48
C LEU A 252 -7.13 -10.66 3.12
N THR A 253 -5.86 -10.28 3.20
CA THR A 253 -4.80 -11.21 3.64
C THR A 253 -5.03 -11.71 5.06
N LEU A 254 -5.38 -10.82 5.99
CA LEU A 254 -5.56 -11.18 7.39
C LEU A 254 -6.65 -12.24 7.63
N PRO A 255 -7.92 -12.04 7.18
CA PRO A 255 -8.96 -13.06 7.34
C PRO A 255 -8.66 -14.34 6.55
N LEU A 256 -8.14 -14.23 5.32
CA LEU A 256 -7.82 -15.40 4.50
C LEU A 256 -6.74 -16.27 5.17
N CYS A 257 -5.62 -15.66 5.59
CA CYS A 257 -4.54 -16.38 6.25
C CYS A 257 -4.99 -16.95 7.60
N GLY A 258 -5.76 -16.18 8.38
CA GLY A 258 -6.28 -16.64 9.68
C GLY A 258 -7.15 -17.89 9.55
N GLN A 259 -8.04 -17.92 8.56
CA GLN A 259 -8.91 -19.07 8.30
C GLN A 259 -8.11 -20.29 7.80
N LEU A 260 -7.16 -20.06 6.89
CA LEU A 260 -6.28 -21.10 6.34
C LEU A 260 -5.44 -21.75 7.45
N ILE A 261 -4.85 -20.94 8.33
CA ILE A 261 -4.07 -21.40 9.47
C ILE A 261 -4.94 -22.26 10.40
N HIS A 262 -6.17 -21.83 10.69
CA HIS A 262 -7.06 -22.55 11.60
C HIS A 262 -7.46 -23.94 11.07
N TRP A 263 -7.62 -24.12 9.76
CA TRP A 263 -8.13 -25.38 9.18
C TRP A 263 -7.03 -26.31 8.67
N PHE A 264 -5.98 -25.77 8.08
CA PHE A 264 -4.97 -26.51 7.34
C PHE A 264 -3.54 -26.22 7.83
N GLY A 265 -3.39 -25.47 8.91
CA GLY A 265 -2.09 -25.06 9.45
C GLY A 265 -1.43 -23.94 8.64
N TRP A 266 -0.30 -23.44 9.15
CA TRP A 266 0.42 -22.32 8.54
C TRP A 266 1.03 -22.60 7.15
N PRO A 267 1.48 -23.83 6.79
CA PRO A 267 2.05 -24.09 5.46
C PRO A 267 1.04 -23.83 4.34
N SER A 268 -0.26 -24.03 4.62
CA SER A 268 -1.34 -23.86 3.65
C SER A 268 -1.42 -22.45 3.06
N VAL A 269 -1.05 -21.42 3.83
CA VAL A 269 -1.07 -20.02 3.39
C VAL A 269 -0.16 -19.82 2.18
N PHE A 270 1.04 -20.41 2.21
CA PHE A 270 2.01 -20.28 1.13
C PHE A 270 1.61 -21.11 -0.10
N TYR A 271 1.04 -22.29 0.11
CA TYR A 271 0.56 -23.11 -1.00
C TYR A 271 -0.62 -22.46 -1.74
N VAL A 272 -1.62 -21.97 -1.01
CA VAL A 272 -2.80 -21.34 -1.60
C VAL A 272 -2.43 -20.05 -2.31
N THR A 273 -1.63 -19.18 -1.67
CA THR A 273 -1.20 -17.92 -2.30
C THR A 273 -0.24 -18.15 -3.47
N GLY A 274 0.66 -19.13 -3.40
CA GLY A 274 1.52 -19.46 -4.54
C GLY A 274 0.75 -19.99 -5.76
N VAL A 275 -0.26 -20.85 -5.55
CA VAL A 275 -1.12 -21.37 -6.62
C VAL A 275 -1.99 -20.27 -7.22
N LEU A 276 -2.66 -19.47 -6.39
CA LEU A 276 -3.48 -18.34 -6.87
C LEU A 276 -2.65 -17.33 -7.67
N GLY A 277 -1.42 -17.05 -7.24
CA GLY A 277 -0.52 -16.17 -7.96
C GLY A 277 -0.05 -16.75 -9.29
N THR A 278 0.16 -18.07 -9.36
CA THR A 278 0.49 -18.78 -10.60
C THR A 278 -0.67 -18.77 -11.61
N LEU A 279 -1.90 -18.95 -11.12
CA LEU A 279 -3.11 -18.83 -11.94
C LEU A 279 -3.27 -17.41 -12.48
N TRP A 280 -3.04 -16.40 -11.64
CA TRP A 280 -3.04 -15.00 -12.07
C TRP A 280 -1.97 -14.72 -13.13
N TYR A 281 -0.75 -15.25 -12.97
CA TYR A 281 0.30 -15.10 -13.97
C TYR A 281 -0.09 -15.74 -15.32
N THR A 282 -0.77 -16.88 -15.29
CA THR A 282 -1.28 -17.52 -16.51
C THR A 282 -2.27 -16.59 -17.22
N ALA A 283 -3.19 -15.96 -16.49
CA ALA A 283 -4.08 -14.95 -17.04
C ALA A 283 -3.31 -13.73 -17.59
N TRP A 284 -2.29 -13.25 -16.87
CA TRP A 284 -1.44 -12.14 -17.32
C TRP A 284 -0.75 -12.43 -18.66
N VAL A 285 -0.18 -13.62 -18.83
CA VAL A 285 0.50 -13.99 -20.08
C VAL A 285 -0.47 -14.07 -21.25
N LEU A 286 -1.70 -14.54 -21.02
CA LEU A 286 -2.73 -14.69 -22.05
C LEU A 286 -3.36 -13.36 -22.48
N PHE A 287 -3.63 -12.45 -21.53
CA PHE A 287 -4.39 -11.24 -21.81
C PHE A 287 -3.54 -9.98 -22.02
N MET A 288 -2.30 -9.94 -21.51
CA MET A 288 -1.46 -8.75 -21.59
C MET A 288 -0.51 -8.79 -22.80
N PHE A 289 -0.29 -7.66 -23.46
CA PHE A 289 0.65 -7.50 -24.58
C PHE A 289 1.54 -6.26 -24.36
N ASP A 290 2.82 -6.29 -24.77
CA ASP A 290 3.75 -5.16 -24.49
C ASP A 290 3.35 -3.82 -25.13
N SER A 291 2.64 -3.87 -26.27
CA SER A 291 2.21 -2.69 -27.01
C SER A 291 0.78 -2.88 -27.50
N PRO A 292 -0.06 -1.83 -27.53
CA PRO A 292 -1.38 -1.87 -28.15
C PRO A 292 -1.34 -2.28 -29.63
N GLU A 293 -0.21 -2.08 -30.32
CA GLU A 293 -0.04 -2.51 -31.72
C GLU A 293 0.00 -4.03 -31.89
N LYS A 294 0.52 -4.75 -30.89
CA LYS A 294 0.67 -6.21 -30.93
C LYS A 294 -0.57 -6.93 -30.39
N HIS A 295 -1.56 -6.18 -29.91
CA HIS A 295 -2.73 -6.75 -29.25
C HIS A 295 -3.74 -7.25 -30.30
N PRO A 296 -4.05 -8.57 -30.36
CA PRO A 296 -4.89 -9.14 -31.42
C PRO A 296 -6.38 -8.80 -31.29
N ARG A 297 -6.83 -8.42 -30.09
CA ARG A 297 -8.25 -8.21 -29.74
C ARG A 297 -8.64 -6.74 -29.53
N ILE A 298 -7.75 -5.80 -29.85
CA ILE A 298 -8.02 -4.37 -29.64
C ILE A 298 -8.84 -3.83 -30.82
N SER A 299 -9.79 -2.93 -30.55
CA SER A 299 -10.51 -2.27 -31.64
C SER A 299 -9.59 -1.30 -32.38
N SER A 300 -9.78 -1.16 -33.69
CA SER A 300 -8.96 -0.27 -34.52
C SER A 300 -9.09 1.19 -34.08
N SER A 301 -10.27 1.61 -33.63
CA SER A 301 -10.53 2.96 -33.10
C SER A 301 -9.76 3.21 -31.79
N GLU A 302 -9.81 2.27 -30.84
CA GLU A 302 -9.09 2.37 -29.57
C GLU A 302 -7.58 2.37 -29.79
N ARG A 303 -7.08 1.48 -30.66
CA ARG A 303 -5.66 1.42 -31.01
C ARG A 303 -5.15 2.74 -31.57
N ASN A 304 -5.85 3.31 -32.55
CA ASN A 304 -5.42 4.55 -33.19
C ASN A 304 -5.45 5.72 -32.20
N TYR A 305 -6.50 5.81 -31.37
CA TYR A 305 -6.58 6.82 -30.31
C TYR A 305 -5.36 6.77 -29.37
N ILE A 306 -4.99 5.58 -28.88
CA ILE A 306 -3.84 5.40 -27.99
C ILE A 306 -2.54 5.81 -28.69
N LEU A 307 -2.33 5.35 -29.93
CA LEU A 307 -1.10 5.63 -30.67
C LEU A 307 -0.96 7.11 -31.03
N GLU A 308 -2.04 7.79 -31.36
CA GLU A 308 -2.01 9.24 -31.61
C GLU A 308 -1.67 10.03 -30.34
N GLN A 309 -2.28 9.70 -29.20
CA GLN A 309 -2.06 10.41 -27.95
C GLN A 309 -0.67 10.14 -27.36
N ILE A 310 -0.19 8.89 -27.44
CA ILE A 310 1.16 8.52 -26.99
C ILE A 310 2.23 9.00 -27.97
N GLY A 311 1.97 8.94 -29.27
CA GLY A 311 2.87 9.40 -30.33
C GLY A 311 3.16 10.90 -30.24
N LYS A 312 2.15 11.71 -29.93
CA LYS A 312 2.34 13.15 -29.61
C LYS A 312 3.27 13.39 -28.42
N ALA A 313 3.37 12.44 -27.50
CA ALA A 313 4.23 12.51 -26.32
C ALA A 313 5.64 11.91 -26.51
N LYS A 314 5.91 11.19 -27.61
CA LYS A 314 7.22 10.59 -27.89
C LYS A 314 8.03 11.45 -28.87
N THR A 315 9.10 12.07 -28.38
CA THR A 315 10.15 12.62 -29.24
C THR A 315 10.92 11.47 -29.91
N ASN A 316 11.05 11.50 -31.24
CA ASN A 316 11.52 10.38 -32.08
C ASN A 316 13.02 10.02 -31.97
N GLU A 317 13.77 10.62 -31.06
CA GLU A 317 15.21 10.33 -30.94
C GLU A 317 15.50 9.31 -29.83
N LYS A 318 16.25 8.25 -30.18
CA LYS A 318 16.89 7.34 -29.23
C LYS A 318 18.02 8.07 -28.50
N LEU A 319 17.67 9.03 -27.64
CA LEU A 319 18.65 9.74 -26.82
C LEU A 319 19.10 8.82 -25.67
N SER A 320 20.40 8.78 -25.43
CA SER A 320 20.96 8.23 -24.20
C SER A 320 20.41 9.04 -23.02
N ALA A 321 19.94 8.35 -21.97
CA ALA A 321 19.38 9.04 -20.82
C ALA A 321 20.48 9.91 -20.18
N PRO A 322 20.28 11.24 -20.02
CA PRO A 322 21.31 12.12 -19.47
C PRO A 322 21.36 11.99 -17.95
N TRP A 323 21.86 10.84 -17.45
CA TRP A 323 21.87 10.48 -16.03
C TRP A 323 22.44 11.57 -15.13
N LEU A 324 23.57 12.17 -15.53
CA LEU A 324 24.19 13.24 -14.74
C LEU A 324 23.25 14.44 -14.60
N LYS A 325 22.59 14.88 -15.68
CA LYS A 325 21.63 16.00 -15.63
C LYS A 325 20.40 15.68 -14.78
N ILE A 326 19.96 14.42 -14.76
CA ILE A 326 18.87 13.95 -13.91
C ILE A 326 19.29 14.02 -12.43
N PHE A 327 20.47 13.50 -12.09
CA PHE A 327 20.98 13.53 -10.72
C PHE A 327 21.39 14.93 -10.22
N THR A 328 21.68 15.88 -11.12
CA THR A 328 21.96 17.28 -10.74
C THR A 328 20.69 18.15 -10.71
N SER A 329 19.53 17.63 -11.13
CA SER A 329 18.28 18.39 -11.17
C SER A 329 17.66 18.58 -9.79
N VAL A 330 17.42 19.83 -9.40
CA VAL A 330 16.77 20.19 -8.13
C VAL A 330 15.37 19.56 -8.00
N ASN A 331 14.61 19.51 -9.10
CA ASN A 331 13.25 18.97 -9.08
C ASN A 331 13.23 17.47 -8.74
N VAL A 332 14.23 16.71 -9.18
CA VAL A 332 14.35 15.27 -8.87
C VAL A 332 14.60 15.09 -7.37
N TRP A 333 15.53 15.84 -6.79
CA TRP A 333 15.80 15.81 -5.35
C TRP A 333 14.60 16.24 -4.51
N LEU A 334 13.87 17.28 -4.92
CA LEU A 334 12.64 17.70 -4.25
C LEU A 334 11.61 16.57 -4.19
N ILE A 335 11.38 15.88 -5.30
CA ILE A 335 10.46 14.73 -5.34
C ILE A 335 10.94 13.60 -4.43
N ILE A 336 12.26 13.32 -4.40
CA ILE A 336 12.83 12.30 -3.50
C ILE A 336 12.58 12.66 -2.04
N PHE A 337 12.84 13.90 -1.62
CA PHE A 337 12.62 14.34 -0.24
C PHE A 337 11.14 14.32 0.16
N VAL A 338 10.26 14.78 -0.73
CA VAL A 338 8.81 14.71 -0.51
C VAL A 338 8.38 13.25 -0.34
N GLN A 339 8.80 12.37 -1.24
CA GLN A 339 8.42 10.96 -1.19
C GLN A 339 8.96 10.26 0.05
N TRP A 340 10.19 10.57 0.46
CA TRP A 340 10.78 10.07 1.70
C TRP A 340 9.97 10.54 2.92
N GLY A 341 9.64 11.83 3.01
CA GLY A 341 8.83 12.37 4.10
C GLY A 341 7.42 11.75 4.15
N THR A 342 6.79 11.55 2.99
CA THR A 342 5.48 10.88 2.89
C THR A 342 5.55 9.44 3.39
N TYR A 343 6.53 8.65 2.94
CA TYR A 343 6.66 7.26 3.40
C TYR A 343 7.05 7.18 4.87
N TRP A 344 7.95 8.04 5.35
CA TRP A 344 8.32 8.10 6.76
C TRP A 344 7.10 8.35 7.65
N CYS A 345 6.29 9.37 7.31
CA CYS A 345 5.06 9.69 8.02
C CYS A 345 4.07 8.52 7.99
N LEU A 346 3.83 7.95 6.81
CA LEU A 346 2.91 6.83 6.61
C LEU A 346 3.33 5.60 7.42
N PHE A 347 4.59 5.17 7.35
CA PHE A 347 5.09 4.02 8.10
C PHE A 347 5.08 4.27 9.61
N THR A 348 5.42 5.48 10.05
CA THR A 348 5.34 5.86 11.47
C THR A 348 3.91 5.77 11.96
N ALA A 349 2.93 6.31 11.22
CA ALA A 349 1.52 6.20 11.57
C ALA A 349 1.09 4.73 11.65
N ILE A 350 1.36 3.92 10.62
CA ILE A 350 0.96 2.50 10.59
C ILE A 350 1.58 1.71 11.75
N THR A 351 2.84 1.99 12.11
CA THR A 351 3.58 1.21 13.13
C THR A 351 3.23 1.66 14.55
N GLN A 352 3.08 2.96 14.79
CA GLN A 352 2.90 3.53 16.13
C GLN A 352 1.43 3.66 16.53
N THR A 353 0.50 3.80 15.58
CA THR A 353 -0.93 3.95 15.87
C THR A 353 -1.51 2.79 16.68
N PRO A 354 -1.23 1.50 16.39
CA PRO A 354 -1.77 0.39 17.19
C PRO A 354 -1.30 0.44 18.65
N THR A 355 0.00 0.67 18.87
CA THR A 355 0.60 0.77 20.21
C THR A 355 0.06 1.98 20.98
N TYR A 356 -0.11 3.12 20.30
CA TYR A 356 -0.65 4.34 20.89
C TYR A 356 -2.10 4.17 21.36
N LEU A 357 -2.97 3.63 20.49
CA LEU A 357 -4.38 3.39 20.80
C LEU A 357 -4.56 2.32 21.90
N TYR A 358 -3.73 1.28 21.89
CA TYR A 358 -3.75 0.26 22.95
C TYR A 358 -3.31 0.84 24.30
N THR A 359 -2.16 1.53 24.33
CA THR A 359 -1.51 1.96 25.59
C THR A 359 -2.22 3.13 26.26
N LEU A 360 -2.71 4.11 25.48
CA LEU A 360 -3.32 5.33 26.04
C LEU A 360 -4.85 5.28 26.06
N HIS A 361 -5.48 4.68 25.06
CA HIS A 361 -6.94 4.62 24.96
C HIS A 361 -7.53 3.28 25.42
N GLY A 362 -6.70 2.28 25.73
CA GLY A 362 -7.16 0.98 26.24
C GLY A 362 -8.01 0.18 25.25
N TRP A 363 -7.87 0.41 23.94
CA TRP A 363 -8.66 -0.29 22.94
C TRP A 363 -8.35 -1.79 22.93
N ASP A 364 -9.38 -2.62 22.90
CA ASP A 364 -9.23 -4.07 22.80
C ASP A 364 -8.62 -4.46 21.44
N ILE A 365 -7.81 -5.51 21.44
CA ILE A 365 -7.07 -6.02 20.27
C ILE A 365 -8.05 -6.44 19.15
N LYS A 366 -9.26 -6.89 19.51
CA LYS A 366 -10.31 -7.21 18.54
C LYS A 366 -10.82 -5.96 17.81
N MET A 367 -11.04 -4.86 18.53
CA MET A 367 -11.50 -3.59 17.96
C MET A 367 -10.42 -2.94 17.09
N LEU A 368 -9.15 -3.01 17.52
CA LEU A 368 -8.02 -2.56 16.72
C LEU A 368 -7.97 -3.31 15.37
N ARG A 369 -8.19 -4.62 15.38
CA ARG A 369 -8.20 -5.43 14.15
C ARG A 369 -9.28 -4.99 13.17
N THR A 370 -10.52 -4.83 13.64
CA THR A 370 -11.65 -4.41 12.79
C THR A 370 -11.43 -3.02 12.21
N ASN A 371 -10.95 -2.09 13.02
CA ASN A 371 -10.72 -0.71 12.58
C ASN A 371 -9.55 -0.62 11.59
N ILE A 372 -8.51 -1.44 11.73
CA ILE A 372 -7.42 -1.51 10.74
C ILE A 372 -7.93 -2.07 9.42
N THR A 373 -8.74 -3.13 9.42
CA THR A 373 -9.32 -3.66 8.18
C THR A 373 -10.24 -2.65 7.51
N GLU A 374 -11.01 -1.89 8.30
CA GLU A 374 -11.87 -0.81 7.81
C GLU A 374 -11.06 0.34 7.22
N ASP A 375 -9.98 0.78 7.88
CA ASP A 375 -9.06 1.81 7.37
C ASP A 375 -8.46 1.41 6.01
N ARG A 376 -8.05 0.14 5.85
CA ARG A 376 -7.55 -0.36 4.55
C ARG A 376 -8.62 -0.34 3.46
N LEU A 377 -9.88 -0.63 3.80
CA LEU A 377 -11.01 -0.54 2.86
C LEU A 377 -11.38 0.92 2.54
N ASN A 378 -11.30 1.81 3.53
CA ASN A 378 -11.54 3.25 3.33
C ASN A 378 -10.44 3.89 2.47
N SER A 379 -9.18 3.43 2.60
CA SER A 379 -8.10 3.86 1.70
C SER A 379 -8.41 3.51 0.24
N LEU A 380 -9.02 2.36 -0.04
CA LEU A 380 -9.43 1.96 -1.39
C LEU A 380 -10.50 2.90 -1.98
N THR A 381 -11.50 3.29 -1.19
CA THR A 381 -12.57 4.20 -1.64
C THR A 381 -12.02 5.60 -1.88
N ILE A 382 -11.16 6.11 -0.99
CA ILE A 382 -10.53 7.42 -1.13
C ILE A 382 -9.71 7.50 -2.42
N VAL A 383 -8.81 6.54 -2.68
CA VAL A 383 -7.98 6.53 -3.89
C VAL A 383 -8.84 6.45 -5.16
N SER A 384 -9.95 5.70 -5.11
CA SER A 384 -10.89 5.62 -6.23
C SER A 384 -11.60 6.95 -6.49
N ILE A 385 -11.98 7.67 -5.43
CA ILE A 385 -12.60 9.00 -5.53
C ILE A 385 -11.59 10.04 -6.02
N GLU A 386 -10.37 10.05 -5.49
CA GLU A 386 -9.30 10.95 -5.92
C GLU A 386 -8.98 10.80 -7.41
N GLY A 387 -8.88 9.57 -7.90
CA GLY A 387 -8.66 9.33 -9.33
C GLY A 387 -9.80 9.84 -10.22
N ARG A 388 -11.06 9.79 -9.76
CA ARG A 388 -12.21 10.37 -10.48
C ARG A 388 -12.23 11.90 -10.41
N LEU A 389 -11.81 12.48 -9.28
CA LEU A 389 -11.74 13.94 -9.11
C LEU A 389 -10.63 14.57 -9.95
N LEU A 390 -9.49 13.89 -10.09
CA LEU A 390 -8.37 14.33 -10.92
C LEU A 390 -8.67 14.23 -12.42
N ASP A 391 -9.58 13.35 -12.81
CA ASP A 391 -10.10 13.25 -14.19
C ASP A 391 -11.03 14.44 -14.50
N LYS A 392 -11.89 14.83 -13.54
CA LYS A 392 -12.82 15.97 -13.67
C LYS A 392 -12.13 17.32 -13.53
N ARG A 393 -11.08 17.41 -12.71
CA ARG A 393 -10.18 18.57 -12.64
C ARG A 393 -9.19 18.44 -13.77
N ASP A 394 -9.68 18.75 -14.95
CA ASP A 394 -8.95 18.86 -16.21
C ASP A 394 -7.47 19.15 -15.98
N LEU A 395 -6.64 18.11 -16.14
CA LEU A 395 -5.18 18.19 -16.08
C LEU A 395 -4.65 19.24 -17.08
N SER A 396 -5.45 19.57 -18.10
CA SER A 396 -5.27 20.68 -19.03
C SER A 396 -5.14 22.04 -18.32
N ALA A 397 -5.91 22.33 -17.27
CA ALA A 397 -5.81 23.59 -16.52
C ALA A 397 -4.49 23.70 -15.73
N ILE A 398 -3.97 22.57 -15.23
CA ILE A 398 -2.69 22.52 -14.51
C ILE A 398 -1.51 22.53 -15.50
N ILE A 399 -1.61 21.78 -16.60
CA ILE A 399 -0.60 21.75 -17.67
C ILE A 399 -0.50 23.11 -18.36
N ASP A 400 -1.62 23.79 -18.63
CA ASP A 400 -1.63 25.16 -19.18
C ASP A 400 -1.00 26.16 -18.21
N GLN A 401 -1.19 25.99 -16.90
CA GLN A 401 -0.50 26.81 -15.90
C GLN A 401 1.01 26.56 -15.87
N PHE A 402 1.45 25.30 -15.97
CA PHE A 402 2.89 24.97 -16.04
C PHE A 402 3.52 25.40 -17.37
N ALA A 403 2.82 25.22 -18.50
CA ALA A 403 3.25 25.68 -19.81
C ALA A 403 3.34 27.23 -19.87
N GLN A 404 2.38 27.93 -19.27
CA GLN A 404 2.47 29.39 -19.12
C GLN A 404 3.64 29.82 -18.22
N GLN A 405 3.93 29.08 -17.14
CA GLN A 405 5.09 29.37 -16.31
C GLN A 405 6.42 29.14 -17.04
N GLU A 406 6.52 28.07 -17.84
CA GLU A 406 7.74 27.76 -18.60
C GLU A 406 7.94 28.72 -19.77
N SER A 407 6.86 29.16 -20.43
CA SER A 407 6.93 30.20 -21.45
C SER A 407 7.33 31.56 -20.87
N ARG A 408 6.87 31.91 -19.65
CA ARG A 408 7.31 33.13 -18.94
C ARG A 408 8.78 33.07 -18.52
N ARG A 409 9.32 31.89 -18.21
CA ARG A 409 10.76 31.70 -17.89
C ARG A 409 11.68 31.76 -19.11
N LYS A 410 11.17 31.65 -20.33
CA LYS A 410 11.95 31.80 -21.58
C LYS A 410 11.92 33.22 -22.14
N ILE A 411 11.07 34.08 -21.60
CA ILE A 411 10.88 35.48 -22.02
C ILE A 411 11.57 36.46 -21.04
N LEU A 412 11.89 36.01 -19.82
CA LEU A 412 12.81 36.65 -18.88
C LEU A 412 14.20 36.04 -19.03
#